data_AF-U1EUM7-F1
#
_entry.id   AF-U1EUM7-F1
#
_cell.length_a   1.000
_cell.length_b   1.000
_cell.length_c   1.000
_cell.angle_alpha   90.00
_cell.angle_beta   90.00
_cell.angle_gamma   90.00
#
_symmetry.space_group_name_H-M   'P 1'
#
loop_
_entity.id
_entity.type
_entity.pdbx_description
1 polymer ?
#
loop_
_entity_poly.entity_id
_entity_poly.type
_entity_poly.pdbx_seq_one_letter_code
_entity_poly.pdbx_strand_id
1 'polypeptide(L)'
;AIYPPAVDPSGQLMIGTAVGINGDVAGRATALLEAGSDLLVMDTAHGHQDRMIEALGIARKVRDEFEARTGRRILIVAGNIVTRRGTLDLLEAGADIIKVGVGPGAMCTTRMQTGVGRPQFSAVLECADAAAEAGGSIWADGGVRHPRDVALALAAGAGSVMIGSWFAGTHESTGEMKVDPQGRLYKESFGMASARAVRHRTRSRSAFDRARAALFEEGISSSKMYLDPQRPGVEDLLDFITSGVRSACTYAGARNLVEFHEKAVVGVQSPSGYEEGRPVASSWV
;
A
#
# COMPACT_ATOMS: atom_id res chain seq x y z
N ALA A 1 -6.91 -19.46 14.71
CA ALA A 1 -6.46 -18.33 13.87
C ALA A 1 -5.12 -17.83 14.40
N ILE A 2 -4.16 -17.57 13.53
CA ILE A 2 -2.84 -17.05 13.95
C ILE A 2 -2.87 -15.55 14.25
N TYR A 3 -3.90 -14.82 13.85
CA TYR A 3 -4.16 -13.41 14.17
C TYR A 3 -5.65 -13.18 14.47
N PRO A 4 -6.01 -12.17 15.29
CA PRO A 4 -7.39 -11.73 15.44
C PRO A 4 -7.84 -10.90 14.22
N PRO A 5 -9.14 -10.87 13.87
CA PRO A 5 -9.66 -9.97 12.86
C PRO A 5 -9.54 -8.51 13.31
N ALA A 6 -9.35 -7.59 12.34
CA ALA A 6 -9.41 -6.16 12.59
C ALA A 6 -10.89 -5.75 12.73
N VAL A 7 -11.29 -5.40 13.94
CA VAL A 7 -12.66 -4.98 14.26
C VAL A 7 -12.68 -3.57 14.85
N ASP A 8 -13.76 -2.85 14.58
CA ASP A 8 -14.05 -1.56 15.17
C ASP A 8 -14.50 -1.69 16.63
N PRO A 9 -14.72 -0.57 17.37
CA PRO A 9 -15.17 -0.61 18.77
C PRO A 9 -16.52 -1.31 18.99
N SER A 10 -17.32 -1.51 17.95
CA SER A 10 -18.60 -2.24 17.99
C SER A 10 -18.47 -3.72 17.61
N GLY A 11 -17.26 -4.18 17.32
CA GLY A 11 -16.97 -5.56 16.93
C GLY A 11 -17.23 -5.88 15.45
N GLN A 12 -17.46 -4.86 14.61
CA GLN A 12 -17.64 -5.03 13.16
C GLN A 12 -16.30 -5.00 12.44
N LEU A 13 -16.18 -5.70 11.31
CA LEU A 13 -14.94 -5.70 10.51
C LEU A 13 -14.62 -4.30 9.99
N MET A 14 -13.37 -3.88 10.15
CA MET A 14 -12.92 -2.57 9.69
C MET A 14 -12.74 -2.50 8.17
N ILE A 15 -13.10 -1.35 7.59
CA ILE A 15 -13.04 -1.03 6.16
C ILE A 15 -12.35 0.32 5.95
N GLY A 16 -11.24 0.31 5.22
CA GLY A 16 -10.60 1.51 4.71
C GLY A 16 -11.09 1.89 3.31
N THR A 17 -11.28 3.18 3.05
CA THR A 17 -11.77 3.68 1.76
C THR A 17 -10.84 4.74 1.17
N ALA A 18 -10.58 4.65 -0.13
CA ALA A 18 -9.70 5.58 -0.83
C ALA A 18 -10.46 6.81 -1.34
N VAL A 19 -9.89 8.00 -1.13
CA VAL A 19 -10.41 9.28 -1.59
C VAL A 19 -9.37 9.95 -2.49
N GLY A 20 -9.76 10.19 -3.74
CA GLY A 20 -8.92 10.96 -4.65
C GLY A 20 -8.97 12.45 -4.34
N ILE A 21 -7.82 13.12 -4.45
CA ILE A 21 -7.61 14.55 -4.12
C ILE A 21 -8.21 15.56 -5.13
N ASN A 22 -9.04 15.10 -6.07
CA ASN A 22 -9.58 15.94 -7.15
C ASN A 22 -11.11 15.99 -7.10
N GLY A 23 -11.66 17.17 -7.38
CA GLY A 23 -13.10 17.43 -7.38
C GLY A 23 -13.63 17.63 -5.96
N ASP A 24 -14.85 17.17 -5.70
CA ASP A 24 -15.50 17.28 -4.39
C ASP A 24 -14.93 16.28 -3.37
N VAL A 25 -13.84 16.69 -2.69
CA VAL A 25 -13.22 15.90 -1.62
C VAL A 25 -14.14 15.83 -0.40
N ALA A 26 -14.77 16.94 -0.02
CA ALA A 26 -15.62 17.04 1.16
C ALA A 26 -16.82 16.10 1.05
N GLY A 27 -17.60 16.21 -0.03
CA GLY A 27 -18.79 15.38 -0.22
C GLY A 27 -18.46 13.88 -0.31
N ARG A 28 -17.35 13.50 -0.95
CA ARG A 28 -16.90 12.09 -0.97
C ARG A 28 -16.49 11.59 0.40
N ALA A 29 -15.69 12.36 1.15
CA ALA A 29 -15.28 11.98 2.50
C ALA A 29 -16.50 11.83 3.41
N THR A 30 -17.44 12.78 3.38
CA THR A 30 -18.70 12.69 4.13
C THR A 30 -19.46 11.42 3.77
N ALA A 31 -19.70 11.17 2.48
CA ALA A 31 -20.47 10.00 2.04
C ALA A 31 -19.83 8.67 2.49
N LEU A 32 -18.50 8.56 2.47
CA LEU A 32 -17.79 7.36 2.90
C LEU A 32 -17.82 7.16 4.42
N LEU A 33 -17.71 8.25 5.19
CA LEU A 33 -17.84 8.20 6.64
C LEU A 33 -19.26 7.80 7.06
N GLU A 34 -20.30 8.36 6.42
CA GLU A 34 -21.70 7.96 6.67
C GLU A 34 -21.97 6.50 6.25
N ALA A 35 -21.24 5.99 5.25
CA ALA A 35 -21.31 4.59 4.84
C ALA A 35 -20.54 3.63 5.77
N GLY A 36 -19.91 4.14 6.84
CA GLY A 36 -19.23 3.34 7.85
C GLY A 36 -17.74 3.11 7.60
N SER A 37 -17.06 3.98 6.83
CA SER A 37 -15.61 3.85 6.67
C SER A 37 -14.86 4.10 7.99
N ASP A 38 -13.96 3.18 8.33
CA ASP A 38 -13.16 3.22 9.55
C ASP A 38 -11.80 3.90 9.36
N LEU A 39 -11.46 4.22 8.10
CA LEU A 39 -10.20 4.81 7.69
C LEU A 39 -10.34 5.48 6.31
N LEU A 40 -9.91 6.73 6.19
CA LEU A 40 -9.84 7.43 4.90
C LEU A 40 -8.42 7.38 4.35
N VAL A 41 -8.25 7.00 3.08
CA VAL A 41 -6.95 6.93 2.41
C VAL A 41 -6.90 7.94 1.28
N MET A 42 -6.26 9.09 1.53
CA MET A 42 -6.00 10.13 0.55
C MET A 42 -4.87 9.66 -0.38
N ASP A 43 -5.23 9.23 -1.59
CA ASP A 43 -4.32 8.50 -2.48
C ASP A 43 -4.11 9.20 -3.83
N THR A 44 -2.84 9.43 -4.16
CA THR A 44 -2.37 9.97 -5.43
C THR A 44 -0.95 9.49 -5.72
N ALA A 45 -0.54 9.50 -6.98
CA ALA A 45 0.80 9.04 -7.37
C ALA A 45 1.93 9.84 -6.70
N HIS A 46 1.74 11.15 -6.54
CA HIS A 46 2.67 12.04 -5.85
C HIS A 46 1.95 12.85 -4.77
N GLY A 47 2.09 12.45 -3.52
CA GLY A 47 1.41 13.06 -2.38
C GLY A 47 1.98 14.40 -1.97
N HIS A 48 3.26 14.68 -2.22
CA HIS A 48 3.92 15.91 -1.78
C HIS A 48 3.66 17.08 -2.76
N GLN A 49 2.40 17.48 -2.86
CA GLN A 49 1.93 18.56 -3.73
C GLN A 49 0.86 19.41 -3.02
N ASP A 50 0.75 20.69 -3.40
CA ASP A 50 -0.17 21.65 -2.77
C ASP A 50 -1.63 21.15 -2.74
N ARG A 51 -2.08 20.51 -3.82
CA ARG A 51 -3.45 19.97 -3.90
C ARG A 51 -3.71 18.86 -2.86
N MET A 52 -2.72 18.04 -2.54
CA MET A 52 -2.87 17.04 -1.48
C MET A 52 -2.98 17.71 -0.12
N ILE A 53 -2.14 18.71 0.15
CA ILE A 53 -2.14 19.47 1.41
C ILE A 53 -3.51 20.15 1.61
N GLU A 54 -4.04 20.79 0.57
CA GLU A 54 -5.39 21.38 0.58
C GLU A 54 -6.47 20.31 0.84
N ALA A 55 -6.41 19.19 0.11
CA ALA A 55 -7.37 18.11 0.24
C ALA A 55 -7.34 17.47 1.65
N LEU A 56 -6.16 17.37 2.28
CA LEU A 56 -6.03 16.91 3.66
C LEU A 56 -6.68 17.86 4.65
N GLY A 57 -6.51 19.17 4.49
CA GLY A 57 -7.21 20.15 5.32
C GLY A 57 -8.73 19.99 5.24
N ILE A 58 -9.26 19.76 4.03
CA ILE A 58 -10.69 19.51 3.80
C ILE A 58 -11.13 18.18 4.46
N ALA A 59 -10.42 17.09 4.20
CA ALA A 59 -10.75 15.77 4.74
C ALA A 59 -10.68 15.74 6.27
N ARG A 60 -9.66 16.40 6.85
CA ARG A 60 -9.53 16.58 8.29
C ARG A 60 -10.73 17.32 8.87
N LYS A 61 -11.15 18.43 8.26
CA LYS A 61 -12.33 19.17 8.73
C LYS A 61 -13.58 18.28 8.74
N VAL A 62 -13.84 17.55 7.65
CA VAL A 62 -14.98 16.64 7.55
C VAL A 62 -14.91 15.53 8.60
N ARG A 63 -13.73 14.93 8.81
CA ARG A 63 -13.51 13.91 9.83
C ARG A 63 -13.70 14.46 11.25
N ASP A 64 -13.22 15.66 11.55
CA ASP A 64 -13.34 16.29 12.86
C ASP A 64 -14.82 16.65 13.16
N GLU A 65 -15.60 17.09 12.15
CA GLU A 65 -17.06 17.29 12.25
C GLU A 65 -17.79 15.95 12.50
N PHE A 66 -17.39 14.89 11.79
CA PHE A 66 -17.94 13.54 11.99
C PHE A 66 -17.65 13.03 13.41
N GLU A 67 -16.43 13.20 13.89
CA GLU A 67 -16.01 12.84 15.25
C GLU A 67 -16.79 13.63 16.30
N ALA A 68 -16.95 14.95 16.13
CA ALA A 68 -17.73 15.77 17.07
C ALA A 68 -19.20 15.30 17.18
N ARG A 69 -19.77 14.78 16.08
CA ARG A 69 -21.14 14.27 16.04
C ARG A 69 -21.29 12.85 16.58
N THR A 70 -20.28 11.99 16.39
CA THR A 70 -20.38 10.55 16.65
C THR A 70 -19.54 10.09 17.84
N GLY A 71 -18.62 10.91 18.33
CA GLY A 71 -17.58 10.54 19.30
C GLY A 71 -16.50 9.62 18.72
N ARG A 72 -16.50 9.36 17.41
CA ARG A 72 -15.63 8.37 16.77
C ARG A 72 -14.54 9.03 15.94
N ARG A 73 -13.29 8.87 16.38
CA ARG A 73 -12.09 9.28 15.62
C ARG A 73 -11.84 8.33 14.45
N ILE A 74 -11.90 8.85 13.23
CA ILE A 74 -11.49 8.12 12.02
C ILE A 74 -10.10 8.60 11.61
N LEU A 75 -9.18 7.69 11.31
CA LEU A 75 -7.82 8.05 10.90
C LEU A 75 -7.77 8.40 9.41
N ILE A 76 -6.85 9.29 9.05
CA ILE A 76 -6.58 9.72 7.67
C ILE A 76 -5.17 9.28 7.28
N VAL A 77 -5.08 8.42 6.26
CA VAL A 77 -3.82 8.04 5.61
C VAL A 77 -3.59 8.95 4.41
N ALA A 78 -2.36 9.39 4.18
CA ALA A 78 -2.01 10.20 3.02
C ALA A 78 -0.75 9.71 2.30
N GLY A 79 -0.80 9.65 0.98
CA GLY A 79 0.37 9.32 0.17
C GLY A 79 0.14 9.46 -1.34
N ASN A 80 1.11 9.08 -2.18
CA ASN A 80 2.39 8.47 -1.80
C ASN A 80 3.55 9.45 -1.76
N ILE A 81 4.42 9.28 -0.77
CA ILE A 81 5.68 10.03 -0.64
C ILE A 81 6.86 9.06 -0.46
N VAL A 82 8.09 9.57 -0.56
CA VAL A 82 9.34 8.80 -0.35
C VAL A 82 10.44 9.61 0.34
N THR A 83 10.08 10.75 0.94
CA THR A 83 11.03 11.72 1.51
C THR A 83 10.62 12.14 2.92
N ARG A 84 11.61 12.46 3.74
CA ARG A 84 11.41 13.07 5.06
C ARG A 84 10.53 14.31 5.03
N ARG A 85 10.82 15.27 4.14
CA ARG A 85 10.04 16.51 4.04
C ARG A 85 8.58 16.25 3.70
N GLY A 86 8.31 15.39 2.71
CA GLY A 86 6.93 15.03 2.36
C GLY A 86 6.19 14.33 3.49
N THR A 87 6.90 13.58 4.34
CA THR A 87 6.32 12.99 5.55
C THR A 87 5.86 14.07 6.53
N LEU A 88 6.74 15.00 6.88
CA LEU A 88 6.43 16.07 7.83
C LEU A 88 5.31 16.98 7.32
N ASP A 89 5.40 17.43 6.06
CA ASP A 89 4.43 18.35 5.47
C ASP A 89 3.02 17.73 5.41
N LEU A 90 2.90 16.41 5.15
CA LEU A 90 1.59 15.73 5.13
C LEU A 90 1.03 15.46 6.54
N LEU A 91 1.88 15.17 7.52
CA LEU A 91 1.45 15.06 8.92
C LEU A 91 0.95 16.41 9.44
N GLU A 92 1.68 17.50 9.17
CA GLU A 92 1.27 18.86 9.52
C GLU A 92 -0.07 19.25 8.86
N ALA A 93 -0.26 18.84 7.60
CA ALA A 93 -1.50 19.05 6.86
C ALA A 93 -2.72 18.29 7.42
N GLY A 94 -2.51 17.31 8.30
CA GLY A 94 -3.58 16.60 9.01
C GLY A 94 -3.72 15.11 8.70
N ALA A 95 -2.74 14.49 8.03
CA ALA A 95 -2.67 13.03 7.97
C ALA A 95 -2.27 12.46 9.34
N ASP A 96 -2.88 11.34 9.72
CA ASP A 96 -2.49 10.56 10.91
C ASP A 96 -1.45 9.48 10.55
N ILE A 97 -1.46 9.00 9.30
CA ILE A 97 -0.57 7.95 8.78
C ILE A 97 -0.04 8.33 7.39
N ILE A 98 1.26 8.15 7.14
CA ILE A 98 1.85 8.41 5.83
C ILE A 98 2.04 7.12 5.03
N LYS A 99 1.51 7.07 3.81
CA LYS A 99 1.69 5.95 2.87
C LYS A 99 2.94 6.19 2.02
N VAL A 100 3.94 5.33 2.18
CA VAL A 100 5.29 5.48 1.64
C VAL A 100 5.51 4.52 0.48
N GLY A 101 5.82 5.06 -0.70
CA GLY A 101 6.20 4.25 -1.86
C GLY A 101 5.89 4.90 -3.20
N VAL A 102 6.93 5.28 -3.95
CA VAL A 102 6.79 5.79 -5.32
C VAL A 102 7.60 4.90 -6.28
N GLY A 103 6.88 4.23 -7.17
CA GLY A 103 7.44 3.29 -8.15
C GLY A 103 7.79 1.86 -7.72
N PRO A 104 7.58 1.35 -6.49
CA PRO A 104 7.98 -0.02 -6.14
C PRO A 104 6.92 -1.08 -6.54
N GLY A 105 5.71 -0.67 -6.91
CA GLY A 105 4.59 -1.58 -7.18
C GLY A 105 4.84 -2.48 -8.39
N ALA A 106 4.39 -3.74 -8.32
CA ALA A 106 4.64 -4.76 -9.36
C ALA A 106 4.18 -4.37 -10.78
N MET A 107 3.16 -3.51 -10.87
CA MET A 107 2.58 -3.03 -12.14
C MET A 107 2.92 -1.57 -12.45
N CYS A 108 3.75 -0.94 -11.63
CA CYS A 108 4.09 0.48 -11.74
C CYS A 108 5.29 0.66 -12.68
N THR A 109 5.20 1.62 -13.60
CA THR A 109 6.29 1.98 -14.51
C THR A 109 6.83 3.38 -14.26
N THR A 110 6.32 4.11 -13.25
CA THR A 110 6.72 5.49 -12.90
C THR A 110 8.23 5.71 -12.95
N ARG A 111 9.04 4.89 -12.26
CA ARG A 111 10.51 5.07 -12.26
C ARG A 111 11.12 4.99 -13.65
N MET A 112 10.67 4.05 -14.46
CA MET A 112 11.22 3.84 -15.80
C MET A 112 10.75 4.91 -16.78
N GLN A 113 9.54 5.44 -16.58
CA GLN A 113 8.94 6.42 -17.48
C GLN A 113 9.33 7.86 -17.12
N THR A 114 9.55 8.17 -15.85
CA THR A 114 9.75 9.54 -15.35
C THR A 114 11.07 9.77 -14.63
N GLY A 115 11.78 8.70 -14.25
CA GLY A 115 12.95 8.77 -13.37
C GLY A 115 12.61 9.03 -11.89
N VAL A 116 11.33 9.24 -11.55
CA VAL A 116 10.91 9.56 -10.19
C VAL A 116 10.67 8.30 -9.37
N GLY A 117 11.26 8.23 -8.18
CA GLY A 117 11.04 7.18 -7.20
C GLY A 117 12.28 6.94 -6.35
N ARG A 118 12.15 6.10 -5.32
CA ARG A 118 13.27 5.80 -4.39
C ARG A 118 13.24 4.36 -3.92
N PRO A 119 14.39 3.65 -3.80
CA PRO A 119 14.43 2.29 -3.26
C PRO A 119 13.61 2.15 -1.97
N GLN A 120 12.71 1.15 -1.93
CA GLN A 120 11.59 1.13 -0.99
C GLN A 120 12.05 1.05 0.47
N PHE A 121 13.00 0.19 0.80
CA PHE A 121 13.51 0.07 2.17
C PHE A 121 14.06 1.41 2.69
N SER A 122 14.91 2.08 1.92
CA SER A 122 15.47 3.38 2.31
C SER A 122 14.40 4.47 2.43
N ALA A 123 13.38 4.44 1.55
CA ALA A 123 12.22 5.34 1.63
C ALA A 123 11.43 5.13 2.92
N VAL A 124 11.11 3.87 3.24
CA VAL A 124 10.39 3.48 4.45
C VAL A 124 11.17 3.88 5.69
N LEU A 125 12.47 3.56 5.77
CA LEU A 125 13.32 3.89 6.92
C LEU A 125 13.34 5.40 7.19
N GLU A 126 13.67 6.21 6.18
CA GLU A 126 13.76 7.67 6.36
C GLU A 126 12.42 8.32 6.70
N CYS A 127 11.32 7.82 6.11
CA CYS A 127 9.98 8.34 6.41
C CYS A 127 9.47 7.88 7.77
N ALA A 128 9.84 6.68 8.22
CA ALA A 128 9.49 6.18 9.55
C ALA A 128 10.18 7.01 10.64
N ASP A 129 11.49 7.27 10.50
CA ASP A 129 12.23 8.15 11.41
C ASP A 129 11.59 9.54 11.47
N ALA A 130 11.24 10.10 10.30
CA ALA A 130 10.61 11.41 10.22
C ALA A 130 9.21 11.46 10.87
N ALA A 131 8.41 10.41 10.68
CA ALA A 131 7.08 10.33 11.27
C ALA A 131 7.17 10.16 12.79
N ALA A 132 8.10 9.34 13.29
CA ALA A 132 8.29 9.11 14.71
C ALA A 132 8.63 10.41 15.47
N GLU A 133 9.51 11.26 14.92
CA GLU A 133 9.82 12.58 15.49
C GLU A 133 8.61 13.51 15.59
N ALA A 134 7.64 13.36 14.67
CA ALA A 134 6.43 14.16 14.60
C ALA A 134 5.22 13.48 15.29
N GLY A 135 5.42 12.32 15.93
CA GLY A 135 4.34 11.55 16.58
C GLY A 135 3.37 10.86 15.60
N GLY A 136 3.76 10.73 14.32
CA GLY A 136 3.01 10.04 13.28
C GLY A 136 3.44 8.57 13.11
N SER A 137 2.81 7.89 12.16
CA SER A 137 3.16 6.53 11.74
C SER A 137 3.17 6.40 10.22
N ILE A 138 3.82 5.38 9.69
CA ILE A 138 3.89 5.14 8.25
C ILE A 138 3.43 3.76 7.85
N TRP A 139 2.93 3.65 6.62
CA TRP A 139 2.67 2.40 5.91
C TRP A 139 3.63 2.25 4.74
N ALA A 140 4.19 1.06 4.55
CA ALA A 140 4.97 0.75 3.35
C ALA A 140 4.04 0.24 2.23
N ASP A 141 4.05 0.89 1.07
CA ASP A 141 3.18 0.55 -0.06
C ASP A 141 3.98 0.07 -1.28
N GLY A 142 3.80 -1.22 -1.62
CA GLY A 142 4.36 -1.84 -2.82
C GLY A 142 5.76 -2.45 -2.66
N GLY A 143 6.20 -3.19 -3.68
CA GLY A 143 7.51 -3.86 -3.72
C GLY A 143 7.58 -5.22 -3.02
N VAL A 144 6.50 -5.66 -2.37
CA VAL A 144 6.43 -6.96 -1.70
C VAL A 144 6.36 -8.11 -2.71
N ARG A 145 7.31 -9.03 -2.61
CA ARG A 145 7.39 -10.25 -3.43
C ARG A 145 7.46 -11.51 -2.58
N HIS A 146 7.89 -11.39 -1.33
CA HIS A 146 8.06 -12.48 -0.37
C HIS A 146 7.69 -12.00 1.05
N PRO A 147 7.40 -12.92 2.00
CA PRO A 147 7.13 -12.54 3.40
C PRO A 147 8.28 -11.76 4.05
N ARG A 148 9.53 -12.05 3.66
CA ARG A 148 10.70 -11.29 4.12
C ARG A 148 10.66 -9.80 3.76
N ASP A 149 9.99 -9.43 2.67
CA ASP A 149 9.90 -8.03 2.25
C ASP A 149 8.95 -7.26 3.17
N VAL A 150 7.91 -7.93 3.70
CA VAL A 150 7.04 -7.40 4.76
C VAL A 150 7.85 -7.24 6.05
N ALA A 151 8.62 -8.26 6.44
CA ALA A 151 9.49 -8.18 7.61
C ALA A 151 10.52 -7.04 7.51
N LEU A 152 11.15 -6.84 6.35
CA LEU A 152 12.08 -5.73 6.15
C LEU A 152 11.41 -4.37 6.27
N ALA A 153 10.18 -4.20 5.74
CA ALA A 153 9.44 -2.95 5.89
C ALA A 153 9.08 -2.66 7.35
N LEU A 154 8.67 -3.69 8.13
CA LEU A 154 8.38 -3.56 9.56
C LEU A 154 9.66 -3.26 10.36
N ALA A 155 10.77 -3.93 10.03
CA ALA A 155 12.08 -3.65 10.64
C ALA A 155 12.54 -2.21 10.38
N ALA A 156 12.19 -1.65 9.22
CA ALA A 156 12.46 -0.24 8.87
C ALA A 156 11.52 0.77 9.56
N GLY A 157 10.57 0.33 10.39
CA GLY A 157 9.68 1.21 11.16
C GLY A 157 8.29 1.42 10.57
N ALA A 158 7.89 0.66 9.55
CA ALA A 158 6.50 0.68 9.09
C ALA A 158 5.55 0.07 10.12
N GLY A 159 4.42 0.73 10.38
CA GLY A 159 3.36 0.18 11.22
C GLY A 159 2.48 -0.84 10.49
N SER A 160 2.44 -0.79 9.16
CA SER A 160 1.73 -1.75 8.30
C SER A 160 2.30 -1.76 6.89
N VAL A 161 1.98 -2.81 6.13
CA VAL A 161 2.46 -2.98 4.74
C VAL A 161 1.27 -3.22 3.82
N MET A 162 1.12 -2.38 2.80
CA MET A 162 0.09 -2.51 1.77
C MET A 162 0.58 -3.41 0.63
N ILE A 163 -0.22 -4.44 0.33
CA ILE A 163 0.11 -5.50 -0.63
C ILE A 163 -0.99 -5.60 -1.68
N GLY A 164 -0.62 -5.49 -2.95
CA GLY A 164 -1.55 -5.61 -4.08
C GLY A 164 -1.42 -6.93 -4.84
N SER A 165 -0.28 -7.16 -5.48
CA SER A 165 -0.11 -8.25 -6.46
C SER A 165 -0.34 -9.65 -5.90
N TRP A 166 0.01 -9.90 -4.64
CA TRP A 166 -0.23 -11.19 -3.99
C TRP A 166 -1.72 -11.48 -3.84
N PHE A 167 -2.51 -10.49 -3.45
CA PHE A 167 -3.94 -10.67 -3.24
C PHE A 167 -4.75 -10.59 -4.54
N ALA A 168 -4.16 -10.11 -5.65
CA ALA A 168 -4.89 -9.95 -6.90
C ALA A 168 -5.33 -11.28 -7.55
N GLY A 169 -4.60 -12.38 -7.31
CA GLY A 169 -4.87 -13.69 -7.91
C GLY A 169 -5.79 -14.60 -7.10
N THR A 170 -6.25 -14.20 -5.91
CA THR A 170 -7.01 -15.08 -4.98
C THR A 170 -8.48 -15.21 -5.37
N HIS A 171 -9.21 -16.09 -4.70
CA HIS A 171 -10.65 -16.24 -4.90
C HIS A 171 -11.43 -14.95 -4.58
N GLU A 172 -11.09 -14.26 -3.50
CA GLU A 172 -11.78 -13.10 -2.94
C GLU A 172 -11.53 -11.80 -3.72
N SER A 173 -10.45 -11.74 -4.50
CA SER A 173 -10.13 -10.56 -5.30
C SER A 173 -11.21 -10.26 -6.34
N THR A 174 -11.29 -9.02 -6.80
CA THR A 174 -12.30 -8.63 -7.79
C THR A 174 -11.96 -9.15 -9.20
N GLY A 175 -12.98 -9.30 -10.04
CA GLY A 175 -12.83 -9.72 -11.44
C GLY A 175 -13.08 -11.21 -11.68
N GLU A 176 -13.33 -11.55 -12.94
CA GLU A 176 -13.64 -12.92 -13.36
C GLU A 176 -12.38 -13.79 -13.36
N MET A 177 -12.52 -15.03 -12.84
CA MET A 177 -11.49 -16.05 -12.95
C MET A 177 -11.42 -16.55 -14.40
N LYS A 178 -10.23 -16.51 -15.00
CA LYS A 178 -9.95 -16.95 -16.36
C LYS A 178 -9.04 -18.18 -16.36
N VAL A 179 -9.04 -18.90 -17.47
CA VAL A 179 -8.18 -20.08 -17.69
C VAL A 179 -7.21 -19.77 -18.83
N ASP A 180 -5.92 -20.00 -18.64
CA ASP A 180 -4.94 -19.85 -19.71
C ASP A 180 -4.86 -21.10 -20.61
N PRO A 181 -4.17 -21.07 -21.76
CA PRO A 181 -4.06 -22.23 -22.65
C PRO A 181 -3.41 -23.47 -22.00
N GLN A 182 -2.74 -23.31 -20.86
CA GLN A 182 -2.14 -24.39 -20.07
C GLN A 182 -3.06 -24.89 -18.95
N GLY A 183 -4.31 -24.42 -18.89
CA GLY A 183 -5.30 -24.81 -17.88
C GLY A 183 -5.13 -24.11 -16.53
N ARG A 184 -4.27 -23.10 -16.41
CA ARG A 184 -4.02 -22.40 -15.15
C ARG A 184 -5.03 -21.29 -14.91
N LEU A 185 -5.52 -21.21 -13.68
CA LEU A 185 -6.45 -20.17 -13.25
C LEU A 185 -5.70 -18.86 -12.99
N TYR A 186 -6.24 -17.75 -13.49
CA TYR A 186 -5.71 -16.41 -13.26
C TYR A 186 -6.80 -15.35 -13.30
N LYS A 187 -6.52 -14.20 -12.67
CA LYS A 187 -7.29 -12.96 -12.84
C LYS A 187 -6.45 -11.90 -13.54
N GLU A 188 -7.12 -10.99 -14.24
CA GLU A 188 -6.44 -9.83 -14.82
C GLU A 188 -6.27 -8.74 -13.77
N SER A 189 -5.07 -8.16 -13.72
CA SER A 189 -4.78 -6.99 -12.90
C SER A 189 -4.10 -5.91 -13.74
N PHE A 190 -4.27 -4.65 -13.35
CA PHE A 190 -3.67 -3.50 -14.04
C PHE A 190 -3.34 -2.40 -13.04
N GLY A 191 -2.33 -1.59 -13.36
CA GLY A 191 -1.96 -0.45 -12.52
C GLY A 191 -2.99 0.68 -12.59
N MET A 192 -3.25 1.38 -11.49
CA MET A 192 -4.20 2.50 -11.44
C MET A 192 -3.78 3.73 -12.27
N ALA A 193 -2.51 3.77 -12.68
CA ALA A 193 -1.96 4.77 -13.61
C ALA A 193 -1.82 4.27 -15.07
N SER A 194 -2.38 3.09 -15.40
CA SER A 194 -2.36 2.52 -16.77
C SER A 194 -3.43 3.13 -17.69
N ALA A 195 -3.28 2.95 -19.01
CA ALA A 195 -4.30 3.30 -20.01
C ALA A 195 -5.70 2.89 -19.61
N ARG A 196 -5.83 1.65 -19.14
CA ARG A 196 -7.11 1.04 -18.78
C ARG A 196 -7.74 1.82 -17.64
N ALA A 197 -7.00 2.04 -16.56
CA ALA A 197 -7.48 2.80 -15.40
C ALA A 197 -7.81 4.26 -15.76
N VAL A 198 -6.96 4.91 -16.55
CA VAL A 198 -7.15 6.30 -16.99
C VAL A 198 -8.44 6.42 -17.84
N ARG A 199 -8.64 5.54 -18.82
CA ARG A 199 -9.86 5.52 -19.63
C ARG A 199 -11.11 5.33 -18.79
N HIS A 200 -11.09 4.42 -17.80
CA HIS A 200 -12.23 4.21 -16.91
C HIS A 200 -12.55 5.44 -16.06
N ARG A 201 -11.55 6.08 -15.42
CA ARG A 201 -11.78 7.27 -14.58
C ARG A 201 -12.18 8.52 -15.36
N THR A 202 -11.80 8.63 -16.64
CA THR A 202 -12.11 9.79 -17.47
C THR A 202 -13.33 9.58 -18.36
N ARG A 203 -14.09 8.47 -18.20
CA ARG A 203 -15.21 8.12 -19.10
C ARG A 203 -16.28 9.22 -19.19
N SER A 204 -16.51 9.96 -18.11
CA SER A 204 -17.48 11.07 -18.04
C SER A 204 -16.94 12.44 -18.47
N ARG A 205 -15.65 12.55 -18.82
CA ARG A 205 -15.02 13.82 -19.25
C ARG A 205 -15.20 14.09 -20.74
N SER A 206 -14.93 15.33 -21.16
CA SER A 206 -14.96 15.72 -22.58
C SER A 206 -13.99 14.89 -23.43
N ALA A 207 -14.23 14.81 -24.74
CA ALA A 207 -13.33 14.07 -25.64
C ALA A 207 -11.90 14.61 -25.62
N PHE A 208 -11.76 15.94 -25.55
CA PHE A 208 -10.46 16.61 -25.45
C PHE A 208 -9.72 16.25 -24.15
N ASP A 209 -10.42 16.29 -23.01
CA ASP A 209 -9.82 15.95 -21.72
C ASP A 209 -9.42 14.48 -21.62
N ARG A 210 -10.19 13.58 -22.25
CA ARG A 210 -9.84 12.17 -22.37
C ARG A 210 -8.59 11.97 -23.20
N ALA A 211 -8.50 12.65 -24.35
CA ALA A 211 -7.33 12.58 -25.22
C ALA A 211 -6.08 13.09 -24.49
N ARG A 212 -6.17 14.23 -23.79
CA ARG A 212 -5.08 14.78 -23.00
C ARG A 212 -4.63 13.85 -21.87
N ALA A 213 -5.57 13.21 -21.17
CA ALA A 213 -5.25 12.29 -20.08
C ALA A 213 -4.57 10.99 -20.57
N ALA A 214 -4.82 10.58 -21.82
CA ALA A 214 -4.28 9.35 -22.41
C ALA A 214 -2.87 9.51 -23.03
N LEU A 215 -2.26 10.71 -22.96
CA LEU A 215 -0.97 10.99 -23.59
C LEU A 215 0.21 10.29 -22.90
N PHE A 216 0.08 9.95 -21.61
CA PHE A 216 1.17 9.39 -20.83
C PHE A 216 0.65 8.46 -19.73
N GLU A 217 1.38 7.37 -19.48
CA GLU A 217 0.94 6.29 -18.60
C GLU A 217 2.10 5.76 -17.75
N GLU A 218 1.79 5.46 -16.49
CA GLU A 218 2.77 5.02 -15.50
C GLU A 218 2.41 3.67 -14.87
N GLY A 219 1.71 2.83 -15.64
CA GLY A 219 1.44 1.45 -15.24
C GLY A 219 1.09 0.55 -16.42
N ILE A 220 1.28 -0.76 -16.22
CA ILE A 220 0.91 -1.76 -17.22
C ILE A 220 -0.60 -1.97 -17.26
N SER A 221 -1.15 -2.08 -18.47
CA SER A 221 -2.61 -2.18 -18.72
C SER A 221 -3.17 -3.60 -18.59
N SER A 222 -2.31 -4.61 -18.46
CA SER A 222 -2.72 -6.00 -18.20
C SER A 222 -1.55 -6.81 -17.63
N SER A 223 -1.85 -7.61 -16.62
CA SER A 223 -1.01 -8.67 -16.09
C SER A 223 -1.88 -9.84 -15.67
N LYS A 224 -1.37 -11.06 -15.85
CA LYS A 224 -2.01 -12.29 -15.40
C LYS A 224 -1.54 -12.60 -13.98
N MET A 225 -2.45 -12.47 -13.01
CA MET A 225 -2.21 -12.83 -11.63
C MET A 225 -2.75 -14.25 -11.43
N TYR A 226 -1.85 -15.22 -11.45
CA TYR A 226 -2.19 -16.63 -11.31
C TYR A 226 -2.66 -16.93 -9.89
N LEU A 227 -3.71 -17.75 -9.79
CA LEU A 227 -4.13 -18.35 -8.54
C LEU A 227 -3.09 -19.42 -8.15
N ASP A 228 -2.53 -19.32 -6.94
CA ASP A 228 -1.70 -20.40 -6.39
C ASP A 228 -2.63 -21.54 -5.93
N PRO A 229 -2.57 -22.74 -6.54
CA PRO A 229 -3.44 -23.85 -6.13
C PRO A 229 -3.17 -24.33 -4.69
N GLN A 230 -1.99 -24.03 -4.12
CA GLN A 230 -1.66 -24.36 -2.74
C GLN A 230 -2.12 -23.29 -1.74
N ARG A 231 -2.35 -22.06 -2.21
CA ARG A 231 -2.77 -20.91 -1.39
C ARG A 231 -3.81 -20.06 -2.16
N PRO A 232 -4.98 -20.63 -2.45
CA PRO A 232 -5.93 -19.99 -3.35
C PRO A 232 -6.73 -18.85 -2.70
N GLY A 233 -6.84 -18.84 -1.37
CA GLY A 233 -7.53 -17.81 -0.61
C GLY A 233 -6.61 -16.70 -0.11
N VAL A 234 -7.20 -15.55 0.22
CA VAL A 234 -6.48 -14.44 0.87
C VAL A 234 -6.01 -14.86 2.27
N GLU A 235 -6.79 -15.69 2.97
CA GLU A 235 -6.44 -16.20 4.30
C GLU A 235 -5.17 -17.06 4.25
N ASP A 236 -5.02 -17.93 3.24
CA ASP A 236 -3.80 -18.74 3.05
C ASP A 236 -2.55 -17.86 2.90
N LEU A 237 -2.68 -16.74 2.18
CA LEU A 237 -1.59 -15.80 1.97
C LEU A 237 -1.29 -14.99 3.24
N LEU A 238 -2.31 -14.56 3.97
CA LEU A 238 -2.14 -13.89 5.26
C LEU A 238 -1.47 -14.81 6.29
N ASP A 239 -1.83 -16.09 6.29
CA ASP A 239 -1.20 -17.11 7.13
C ASP A 239 0.28 -17.29 6.81
N PHE A 240 0.60 -17.36 5.51
CA PHE A 240 1.97 -17.48 5.04
C PHE A 240 2.82 -16.24 5.35
N ILE A 241 2.28 -15.04 5.10
CA ILE A 241 2.96 -13.77 5.38
C ILE A 241 3.22 -13.65 6.89
N THR A 242 2.19 -13.83 7.71
CA THR A 242 2.28 -13.66 9.16
C THR A 242 3.25 -14.66 9.78
N SER A 243 3.24 -15.91 9.31
CA SER A 243 4.20 -16.92 9.76
C SER A 243 5.64 -16.54 9.40
N GLY A 244 5.86 -15.99 8.19
CA GLY A 244 7.17 -15.48 7.77
C GLY A 244 7.65 -14.30 8.62
N VAL A 245 6.77 -13.35 8.95
CA VAL A 245 7.09 -12.21 9.83
C VAL A 245 7.43 -12.68 11.24
N ARG A 246 6.67 -13.62 11.81
CA ARG A 246 6.96 -14.21 13.13
C ARG A 246 8.29 -14.94 13.17
N SER A 247 8.63 -15.65 12.09
CA SER A 247 9.94 -16.27 11.94
C SER A 247 11.06 -15.21 11.97
N ALA A 248 10.92 -14.12 11.22
CA ALA A 248 11.88 -13.01 11.26
C ALA A 248 12.01 -12.37 12.65
N CYS A 249 10.90 -12.18 13.37
CA CYS A 249 10.91 -11.70 14.75
C CYS A 249 11.70 -12.64 15.68
N THR A 250 11.57 -13.95 15.48
CA THR A 250 12.32 -14.95 16.26
C THR A 250 13.83 -14.82 16.03
N TYR A 251 14.27 -14.68 14.78
CA TYR A 251 15.69 -14.46 14.46
C TYR A 251 16.25 -13.16 15.05
N ALA A 252 15.43 -12.11 15.16
CA ALA A 252 15.82 -10.86 15.81
C ALA A 252 15.66 -10.87 17.34
N GLY A 253 15.15 -11.97 17.94
CA GLY A 253 14.88 -12.05 19.37
C GLY A 253 13.80 -11.07 19.86
N ALA A 254 12.81 -10.77 19.00
CA ALA A 254 11.73 -9.82 19.26
C ALA A 254 10.39 -10.50 19.55
N ARG A 255 9.67 -10.02 20.56
CA ARG A 255 8.36 -10.56 20.98
C ARG A 255 7.16 -9.81 20.42
N ASN A 256 7.39 -8.63 19.87
CA ASN A 256 6.39 -7.78 19.24
C ASN A 256 7.06 -6.90 18.16
N LEU A 257 6.26 -6.14 17.40
CA LEU A 257 6.77 -5.34 16.29
C LEU A 257 7.62 -4.15 16.73
N VAL A 258 7.39 -3.61 17.94
CA VAL A 258 8.22 -2.54 18.50
C VAL A 258 9.63 -3.07 18.80
N GLU A 259 9.72 -4.17 19.56
CA GLU A 259 11.00 -4.84 19.82
C GLU A 259 11.67 -5.28 18.50
N PHE A 260 10.90 -5.65 17.47
CA PHE A 260 11.45 -6.06 16.19
C PHE A 260 12.12 -4.91 15.45
N HIS A 261 11.47 -3.75 15.39
CA HIS A 261 12.07 -2.54 14.84
C HIS A 261 13.34 -2.11 15.61
N GLU A 262 13.32 -2.18 16.95
CA GLU A 262 14.47 -1.81 17.79
C GLU A 262 15.66 -2.78 17.68
N LYS A 263 15.40 -4.08 17.56
CA LYS A 263 16.44 -5.13 17.60
C LYS A 263 16.95 -5.56 16.23
N ALA A 264 16.15 -5.39 15.18
CA ALA A 264 16.53 -5.86 13.85
C ALA A 264 17.76 -5.11 13.33
N VAL A 265 18.78 -5.87 12.91
CA VAL A 265 19.96 -5.33 12.24
C VAL A 265 19.83 -5.66 10.75
N VAL A 266 19.76 -4.63 9.91
CA VAL A 266 19.66 -4.78 8.46
C VAL A 266 20.98 -4.42 7.80
N GLY A 267 21.53 -5.34 7.00
CA GLY A 267 22.74 -5.14 6.21
C GLY A 267 22.45 -4.99 4.72
N VAL A 268 23.33 -4.29 4.01
CA VAL A 268 23.30 -4.21 2.54
C VAL A 268 23.96 -5.47 1.97
N GLN A 269 23.28 -6.13 1.05
CA GLN A 269 23.81 -7.29 0.33
C GLN A 269 24.26 -6.90 -1.08
N SER A 270 25.42 -7.39 -1.51
CA SER A 270 25.79 -7.40 -2.93
C SER A 270 24.91 -8.41 -3.68
N PRO A 271 24.88 -8.39 -5.03
CA PRO A 271 24.20 -9.42 -5.80
C PRO A 271 24.66 -10.84 -5.43
N SER A 272 25.96 -11.05 -5.21
CA SER A 272 26.49 -12.35 -4.76
C SER A 272 26.00 -12.74 -3.38
N GLY A 273 25.92 -11.80 -2.43
CA GLY A 273 25.37 -12.08 -1.09
C GLY A 273 23.87 -12.38 -1.11
N TYR A 274 23.12 -11.76 -2.04
CA TYR A 274 21.71 -12.11 -2.25
C TYR A 274 21.56 -13.52 -2.84
N GLU A 275 22.38 -13.87 -3.84
CA GLU A 275 22.36 -15.21 -4.45
C GLU A 275 22.80 -16.31 -3.48
N GLU A 276 23.75 -16.04 -2.58
CA GLU A 276 24.13 -16.96 -1.49
C GLU A 276 22.93 -17.39 -0.62
N GLY A 277 21.99 -16.47 -0.38
CA GLY A 277 20.79 -16.75 0.41
C GLY A 277 19.67 -17.46 -0.34
N ARG A 278 19.79 -17.71 -1.64
CA ARG A 278 18.74 -18.38 -2.43
C ARG A 278 18.86 -19.90 -2.32
N PRO A 279 17.71 -20.62 -2.30
CA PRO A 279 17.74 -22.07 -2.29
C PRO A 279 18.35 -22.61 -3.60
N VAL A 280 19.23 -23.60 -3.50
CA VAL A 280 19.68 -24.43 -4.62
C VAL A 280 18.81 -25.67 -4.71
N ALA A 281 18.11 -25.83 -5.84
CA ALA A 281 17.15 -26.92 -6.06
C ALA A 281 17.82 -28.25 -6.43
N SER A 282 19.05 -28.20 -6.91
CA SER A 282 19.90 -29.35 -7.23
C SER A 282 21.05 -29.44 -6.24
N SER A 283 21.30 -30.64 -5.73
CA SER A 283 22.51 -30.96 -4.96
C SER A 283 23.77 -30.60 -5.77
N TRP A 284 24.91 -30.47 -5.09
CA TRP A 284 26.23 -30.20 -5.69
C TRP A 284 26.80 -31.39 -6.51
N VAL A 285 25.93 -32.28 -7.01
CA VAL A 285 26.27 -33.51 -7.76
C VAL A 285 25.28 -33.70 -8.89
#